data_AF-A0A950P511-F1
#
_entry.id   AF-A0A950P511-F1
#
_cell.length_a   1.000
_cell.length_b   1.000
_cell.length_c   1.000
_cell.angle_alpha   90.00
_cell.angle_beta   90.00
_cell.angle_gamma   90.00
#
_symmetry.space_group_name_H-M   'P 1'
#
loop_
_entity.id
_entity.type
_entity.pdbx_description
1 polymer ?
#
loop_
_entity_poly.entity_id
_entity_poly.type
_entity_poly.pdbx_seq_one_letter_code
_entity_poly.pdbx_strand_id
1 'polypeptide(L)'
;MSPREYQLGKRTAGVAETRTRIVEAARAVFAEDGFHRAPVEAVARRADVARATVYYQFESRLGLIEAVLDDIERRGGQQRVLAAVALADAIEATRRAFEEGSRFWAAEHILVR
;
A
#
# COMPACT_ATOMS: atom_id res chain seq x y z
N MET A 1 -3.81 -8.55 -41.85
CA MET A 1 -2.88 -7.94 -40.88
C MET A 1 -3.17 -8.57 -39.53
N SER A 2 -2.24 -9.36 -38.98
CA SER A 2 -2.46 -10.04 -37.68
C SER A 2 -2.34 -9.03 -36.52
N PRO A 3 -3.26 -9.00 -35.55
CA PRO A 3 -3.17 -8.07 -34.42
C PRO A 3 -1.90 -8.34 -33.60
N ARG A 4 -1.21 -7.27 -33.19
CA ARG A 4 -0.01 -7.37 -32.35
C ARG A 4 -0.36 -7.80 -30.92
N GLU A 5 -0.47 -9.10 -30.69
CA GLU A 5 -0.71 -9.69 -29.35
C GLU A 5 0.49 -9.58 -28.38
N TYR A 6 1.67 -9.16 -28.85
CA TYR A 6 2.91 -9.25 -28.04
C TYR A 6 3.30 -8.01 -27.20
N GLN A 7 2.46 -6.97 -27.09
CA GLN A 7 2.84 -5.76 -26.33
C GLN A 7 1.93 -5.40 -25.14
N LEU A 8 0.76 -6.03 -24.99
CA LEU A 8 -0.11 -5.73 -23.85
C LEU A 8 0.48 -6.29 -22.55
N GLY A 9 0.88 -7.57 -22.50
CA GLY A 9 1.35 -8.20 -21.26
C GLY A 9 2.58 -7.51 -20.62
N LYS A 10 3.57 -7.12 -21.44
CA LYS A 10 4.75 -6.39 -20.96
C LYS A 10 4.42 -4.98 -20.47
N ARG A 11 3.49 -4.29 -21.13
CA ARG A 11 3.03 -2.95 -20.70
C ARG A 11 2.25 -3.02 -19.39
N THR A 12 1.36 -4.01 -19.24
CA THR A 12 0.61 -4.22 -17.99
C THR A 12 1.54 -4.56 -16.83
N ALA A 13 2.55 -5.39 -17.03
CA ALA A 13 3.55 -5.71 -16.01
C ALA A 13 4.34 -4.47 -15.56
N GLY A 14 4.83 -3.65 -16.51
CA GLY A 14 5.55 -2.41 -16.19
C GLY A 14 4.67 -1.35 -15.50
N VAL A 15 3.38 -1.30 -15.83
CA VAL A 15 2.39 -0.46 -15.14
C VAL A 15 2.21 -0.91 -13.69
N ALA A 16 2.04 -2.21 -13.45
CA ALA A 16 1.89 -2.76 -12.11
C ALA A 16 3.15 -2.53 -11.25
N GLU A 17 4.34 -2.76 -11.81
CA GLU A 17 5.61 -2.50 -11.12
C GLU A 17 5.76 -1.01 -10.78
N THR A 18 5.42 -0.12 -11.71
CA THR A 18 5.43 1.33 -11.47
C THR A 18 4.47 1.71 -10.35
N ARG A 19 3.25 1.16 -10.36
CA ARG A 19 2.25 1.38 -9.30
C ARG A 19 2.82 0.95 -7.94
N THR A 20 3.41 -0.24 -7.84
CA THR A 20 4.01 -0.74 -6.60
C THR A 20 5.13 0.18 -6.09
N ARG A 21 6.06 0.61 -6.96
CA ARG A 21 7.14 1.53 -6.57
C ARG A 21 6.61 2.86 -6.04
N ILE A 22 5.55 3.40 -6.64
CA ILE A 22 4.94 4.65 -6.18
C ILE A 22 4.29 4.46 -4.80
N VAL A 23 3.59 3.35 -4.55
CA VAL A 23 3.00 3.05 -3.23
C VAL A 23 4.06 2.92 -2.15
N GLU A 24 5.15 2.19 -2.41
CA GLU A 24 6.26 2.05 -1.46
C GLU A 24 6.92 3.39 -1.14
N ALA A 25 7.17 4.21 -2.17
CA ALA A 25 7.70 5.55 -1.99
C ALA A 25 6.76 6.45 -1.20
N ALA A 26 5.45 6.39 -1.50
CA ALA A 26 4.43 7.18 -0.80
C ALA A 26 4.35 6.79 0.68
N ARG A 27 4.36 5.49 0.98
CA ARG A 27 4.39 4.99 2.37
C ARG A 27 5.60 5.56 3.13
N ALA A 28 6.79 5.55 2.53
CA ALA A 28 7.98 6.10 3.16
C ALA A 28 7.95 7.63 3.33
N VAL A 29 7.37 8.36 2.39
CA VAL A 29 7.22 9.83 2.53
C VAL A 29 6.17 10.16 3.59
N PHE A 30 5.03 9.48 3.59
CA PHE A 30 3.98 9.68 4.60
C PHE A 30 4.46 9.29 5.99
N ALA A 31 5.40 8.35 6.07
CA ALA A 31 6.04 7.97 7.32
C ALA A 31 6.88 9.08 7.97
N GLU A 32 7.53 9.88 7.13
CA GLU A 32 8.46 10.93 7.54
C GLU A 32 7.69 12.23 7.85
N ASP A 33 6.72 12.60 7.01
CA ASP A 33 6.07 13.93 7.04
C ASP A 33 4.58 13.90 7.46
N GLY A 34 3.99 12.71 7.60
CA GLY A 34 2.55 12.53 7.80
C GLY A 34 1.72 12.77 6.53
N PHE A 35 0.50 12.25 6.50
CA PHE A 35 -0.39 12.33 5.33
C PHE A 35 -0.80 13.74 4.92
N HIS A 36 -0.76 14.72 5.82
CA HIS A 36 -1.22 16.08 5.51
C HIS A 36 -0.12 16.93 4.87
N ARG A 37 1.16 16.68 5.18
CA ARG A 37 2.27 17.55 4.76
C ARG A 37 3.04 17.01 3.56
N ALA A 38 2.96 15.71 3.30
CA ALA A 38 3.64 15.07 2.18
C ALA A 38 3.14 15.56 0.80
N PRO A 39 3.99 16.21 -0.02
CA PRO A 39 3.64 16.60 -1.38
C PRO A 39 3.79 15.42 -2.36
N VAL A 40 2.94 15.37 -3.39
CA VAL A 40 2.99 14.33 -4.44
C VAL A 40 4.33 14.35 -5.17
N GLU A 41 4.99 15.52 -5.25
CA GLU A 41 6.32 15.72 -5.79
C GLU A 41 7.40 14.92 -5.03
N ALA A 42 7.31 14.86 -3.70
CA ALA A 42 8.27 14.10 -2.91
C ALA A 42 8.15 12.60 -3.20
N VAL A 43 6.91 12.11 -3.35
CA VAL A 43 6.62 10.73 -3.75
C VAL A 43 7.16 10.45 -5.14
N ALA A 44 6.85 11.30 -6.13
CA ALA A 44 7.29 11.12 -7.51
C ALA A 44 8.83 11.05 -7.61
N ARG A 45 9.51 11.96 -6.91
CA ARG A 45 10.98 11.98 -6.81
C ARG A 45 11.54 10.71 -6.16
N ARG A 46 10.93 10.24 -5.07
CA ARG A 46 11.39 9.03 -4.37
C ARG A 46 11.12 7.75 -5.17
N ALA A 47 10.04 7.72 -5.95
CA ALA A 47 9.69 6.60 -6.83
C ALA A 47 10.43 6.61 -8.18
N ASP A 48 11.23 7.65 -8.45
CA ASP A 48 11.90 7.88 -9.74
C ASP A 48 10.91 7.90 -10.93
N VAL A 49 9.86 8.70 -10.81
CA VAL A 49 8.84 8.90 -11.85
C VAL A 49 8.47 10.37 -12.00
N ALA A 50 7.88 10.72 -13.14
CA ALA A 50 7.30 12.05 -13.31
C ALA A 50 6.04 12.23 -12.44
N ARG A 51 5.78 13.46 -11.99
CA ARG A 51 4.55 13.81 -11.25
C ARG A 51 3.27 13.40 -12.02
N ALA A 52 3.27 13.58 -13.33
CA ALA A 52 2.17 13.17 -14.20
C ALA A 52 1.92 11.66 -14.15
N THR A 53 2.96 10.84 -13.98
CA THR A 53 2.83 9.37 -13.83
C THR A 53 2.11 9.00 -12.55
N VAL A 54 2.33 9.74 -11.46
CA VAL A 54 1.60 9.51 -10.21
C VAL A 54 0.10 9.79 -10.40
N TYR A 55 -0.27 10.93 -10.98
CA TYR A 55 -1.68 11.21 -11.26
C TYR A 55 -2.29 10.27 -12.28
N TYR A 56 -1.52 9.81 -13.26
CA TYR A 56 -2.00 8.79 -14.20
C TYR A 56 -2.35 7.46 -13.51
N GLN A 57 -1.59 7.08 -12.48
CA GLN A 57 -1.79 5.82 -11.76
C GLN A 57 -2.89 5.91 -10.68
N PHE A 58 -3.03 7.06 -10.02
CA PHE A 58 -3.88 7.19 -8.82
C PHE A 58 -4.98 8.24 -8.93
N GLU A 59 -5.06 8.95 -10.06
CA GLU A 59 -6.05 9.99 -10.42
C GLU A 59 -6.00 11.25 -9.57
N SER A 60 -5.75 11.12 -8.26
CA SER A 60 -5.72 12.21 -7.31
C SER A 60 -4.76 11.93 -6.16
N ARG A 61 -4.50 12.95 -5.34
CA ARG A 61 -3.75 12.79 -4.09
C ARG A 61 -4.50 11.87 -3.11
N LEU A 62 -5.83 11.96 -3.08
CA LEU A 62 -6.65 11.10 -2.24
C LEU A 62 -6.54 9.63 -2.68
N GLY A 63 -6.61 9.36 -3.99
CA GLY A 63 -6.44 8.01 -4.52
C GLY A 63 -5.05 7.40 -4.26
N LEU A 64 -4.01 8.23 -4.16
CA LEU A 64 -2.69 7.77 -3.71
C LEU A 64 -2.70 7.41 -2.22
N ILE A 65 -3.38 8.19 -1.39
CA ILE A 65 -3.52 7.91 0.05
C ILE A 65 -4.31 6.61 0.25
N GLU A 66 -5.45 6.45 -0.43
CA GLU A 66 -6.26 5.23 -0.39
C GLU A 66 -5.43 4.01 -0.78
N ALA A 67 -4.66 4.08 -1.88
CA ALA A 67 -3.81 2.97 -2.29
C ALA A 67 -2.71 2.62 -1.27
N VAL A 68 -2.22 3.60 -0.50
CA VAL A 68 -1.28 3.34 0.60
C VAL A 68 -1.99 2.71 1.79
N LEU A 69 -3.19 3.17 2.14
CA LEU A 69 -4.02 2.56 3.19
C LEU A 69 -4.34 1.09 2.86
N ASP A 70 -4.73 0.78 1.62
CA ASP A 70 -4.95 -0.59 1.16
C ASP A 70 -3.68 -1.45 1.31
N ASP A 71 -2.51 -0.90 0.98
CA ASP A 71 -1.23 -1.58 1.11
C ASP A 71 -0.88 -1.87 2.59
N ILE A 72 -1.19 -0.93 3.48
CA ILE A 72 -1.02 -1.08 4.93
C ILE A 72 -1.96 -2.14 5.48
N GLU A 73 -3.24 -2.14 5.11
CA GLU A 73 -4.20 -3.15 5.54
C GLU A 73 -3.75 -4.55 5.09
N ARG A 74 -3.26 -4.65 3.85
CA ARG A 74 -2.72 -5.88 3.27
C ARG A 74 -1.48 -6.38 4.00
N ARG A 75 -0.53 -5.49 4.36
CA ARG A 75 0.72 -5.86 5.08
C ARG A 75 0.49 -6.10 6.56
N GLY A 76 -0.36 -5.28 7.16
CA GLY A 76 -0.73 -5.25 8.55
C GLY A 76 -1.39 -6.52 9.06
N GLY A 77 -1.71 -7.45 8.16
CA GLY A 77 -2.23 -8.76 8.54
C GLY A 77 -3.67 -8.70 9.00
N GLN A 78 -4.47 -7.74 8.50
CA GLN A 78 -5.89 -7.66 8.82
C GLN A 78 -6.61 -8.99 8.55
N GLN A 79 -6.22 -9.68 7.46
CA GLN A 79 -6.70 -11.03 7.17
C GLN A 79 -6.31 -12.06 8.25
N ARG A 80 -5.11 -11.95 8.85
CA ARG A 80 -4.69 -12.81 9.96
C ARG A 80 -5.45 -12.49 11.25
N VAL A 81 -5.74 -11.22 11.51
CA VAL A 81 -6.62 -10.79 12.62
C VAL A 81 -8.04 -11.36 12.43
N LEU A 82 -8.61 -11.22 11.23
CA LEU A 82 -9.93 -11.77 10.91
C LEU A 82 -9.97 -13.29 11.02
N ALA A 83 -8.92 -13.98 10.58
CA ALA A 83 -8.79 -15.42 10.75
C ALA A 83 -8.68 -15.84 12.22
N ALA A 84 -7.97 -15.05 13.04
CA ALA A 84 -7.83 -15.31 14.47
C ALA A 84 -9.17 -15.23 15.22
N VAL A 85 -9.99 -14.20 14.95
CA VAL A 85 -11.28 -14.03 15.62
C VAL A 85 -12.33 -15.04 15.17
N ALA A 86 -12.11 -15.74 14.05
CA ALA A 86 -12.97 -16.82 13.57
C ALA A 86 -12.66 -18.19 14.22
N LEU A 87 -11.63 -18.28 15.07
CA LEU A 87 -11.30 -19.53 15.76
C LEU A 87 -12.36 -19.87 16.82
N ALA A 88 -12.72 -21.15 16.91
CA ALA A 88 -13.74 -21.63 17.86
C ALA A 88 -13.26 -21.59 19.32
N ASP A 89 -11.95 -21.75 19.55
CA ASP A 89 -11.34 -21.62 20.87
C ASP A 89 -11.10 -20.15 21.21
N ALA A 90 -11.83 -19.64 22.20
CA ALA A 90 -11.77 -18.23 22.61
C ALA A 90 -10.40 -17.80 23.16
N ILE A 91 -9.65 -18.71 23.80
CA ILE A 91 -8.32 -18.39 24.34
C ILE A 91 -7.33 -18.27 23.18
N GLU A 92 -7.35 -19.23 22.25
CA GLU A 92 -6.48 -19.19 21.08
C GLU A 92 -6.84 -18.03 20.14
N ALA A 93 -8.14 -17.73 19.96
CA ALA A 93 -8.63 -16.59 19.21
C ALA A 93 -8.08 -15.27 19.79
N THR A 94 -8.18 -15.10 21.11
CA THR A 94 -7.72 -13.89 21.80
C THR A 94 -6.20 -13.75 21.69
N ARG A 95 -5.44 -14.82 21.92
CA ARG A 95 -3.97 -14.82 21.84
C ARG A 95 -3.50 -14.44 20.43
N ARG A 96 -4.07 -15.07 19.40
CA ARG A 96 -3.75 -14.81 17.99
C ARG A 96 -4.12 -13.39 17.57
N ALA A 97 -5.32 -12.93 17.95
CA ALA A 97 -5.76 -11.57 17.63
C ALA A 97 -4.86 -10.52 18.30
N PHE A 98 -4.42 -10.75 19.53
CA PHE A 98 -3.50 -9.87 20.23
C PHE A 98 -2.09 -9.85 19.59
N GLU A 99 -1.56 -11.02 19.19
CA GLU A 99 -0.27 -11.12 18.50
C GLU A 99 -0.29 -10.40 17.14
N GLU A 100 -1.34 -10.62 16.34
CA GLU A 100 -1.49 -9.98 15.04
C GLU A 100 -1.76 -8.48 15.16
N GLY A 101 -2.60 -8.07 16.12
CA GLY A 101 -2.86 -6.66 16.43
C GLY A 101 -1.61 -5.93 16.93
N SER A 102 -0.77 -6.60 17.73
CA SER A 102 0.51 -6.04 18.19
C SER A 102 1.52 -5.91 17.04
N ARG A 103 1.57 -6.87 16.11
CA ARG A 103 2.40 -6.77 14.88
C ARG A 103 1.96 -5.62 14.00
N PHE A 104 0.66 -5.42 13.82
CA PHE A 104 0.11 -4.28 13.08
C PHE A 104 0.62 -2.95 13.67
N TRP A 105 0.45 -2.76 14.98
CA TRP A 105 0.92 -1.56 15.66
C TRP A 105 2.43 -1.38 15.59
N ALA A 106 3.22 -2.45 15.69
CA ALA A 106 4.68 -2.35 15.61
C ALA A 106 5.20 -2.00 14.19
N ALA A 107 4.51 -2.45 13.12
CA ALA A 107 4.95 -2.24 11.74
C ALA A 107 4.42 -0.93 11.11
N GLU A 108 3.25 -0.47 11.55
CA GLU A 108 2.49 0.59 10.86
C GLU A 108 2.20 1.82 11.74
N HIS A 109 2.71 1.87 12.99
CA HIS A 109 2.59 3.03 13.93
C HIS A 109 2.96 4.39 13.31
N ILE A 110 3.78 4.33 12.26
CA ILE A 110 4.31 5.45 11.49
C ILE A 110 3.22 6.41 10.97
N LEU A 111 1.95 5.98 10.89
CA LEU A 111 0.87 6.75 10.28
C LEU A 111 -0.21 7.25 11.24
N VAL A 112 -0.09 6.95 12.54
CA VAL A 112 -1.05 7.37 13.58
C VAL A 112 -0.47 8.48 14.48
N ARG A 113 0.48 9.26 13.96
CA ARG A 113 1.06 10.44 14.63
C ARG A 113 0.41 11.74 14.19
#